data_AF-A0A2P2QAC5-F1
#
_entry.id   AF-A0A2P2QAC5-F1
#
_cell.length_a   1.000
_cell.length_b   1.000
_cell.length_c   1.000
_cell.angle_alpha   90.00
_cell.angle_beta   90.00
_cell.angle_gamma   90.00
#
_symmetry.space_group_name_H-M   'P 1'
#
loop_
_entity.id
_entity.type
_entity.pdbx_description
1 polymer ?
#
loop_
_entity_poly.entity_id
_entity_poly.type
_entity_poly.pdbx_seq_one_letter_code
_entity_poly.pdbx_strand_id
1 'polypeptide(L)'
;MAKLAFLFSLSLPLAIISLPYPSKALSSCNGPCRTENDCAGQLICINGRCNDDPEFGTSICRGAKPNPPSSGGGCSASGTLRCQGKEYPTYTCSPPVTSSTRANLTLNDFSQGGDGGAPSECDDKFHEKTERVVALSTGWFAGKSRCGKMIRITAGNGKSVLAKVVDECDSRNGCDKEHAGQPPCKNNIVDGSDVVWEALGLNKDLGIVGVTWSMA
;
A
#
# COMPACT_ATOMS: atom_id res chain seq x y z
N MET A 1 -35.19 -51.21 65.99
CA MET A 1 -35.41 -49.91 65.31
C MET A 1 -34.11 -49.49 64.65
N ALA A 2 -34.02 -49.59 63.33
CA ALA A 2 -32.88 -49.10 62.55
C ALA A 2 -33.44 -48.26 61.40
N LYS A 3 -33.11 -46.97 61.38
CA LYS A 3 -33.58 -46.00 60.39
C LYS A 3 -32.84 -46.22 59.08
N LEU A 4 -33.57 -46.55 58.02
CA LEU A 4 -33.07 -46.65 56.65
C LEU A 4 -32.94 -45.23 56.08
N ALA A 5 -31.72 -44.76 55.84
CA ALA A 5 -31.46 -43.46 55.23
C ALA A 5 -31.47 -43.57 53.70
N PHE A 6 -32.47 -42.98 53.05
CA PHE A 6 -32.50 -42.80 51.60
C PHE A 6 -31.60 -41.61 51.23
N LEU A 7 -30.52 -41.87 50.48
CA LEU A 7 -29.71 -40.83 49.85
C LEU A 7 -30.30 -40.52 48.47
N PHE A 8 -30.95 -39.36 48.33
CA PHE A 8 -31.35 -38.82 47.02
C PHE A 8 -30.10 -38.30 46.29
N SER A 9 -29.74 -38.91 45.18
CA SER A 9 -28.71 -38.39 44.27
C SER A 9 -29.28 -37.21 43.48
N LEU A 10 -28.92 -35.99 43.88
CA LEU A 10 -29.29 -34.77 43.18
C LEU A 10 -28.38 -34.59 41.94
N SER A 11 -28.82 -35.07 40.77
CA SER A 11 -28.15 -34.79 39.49
C SER A 11 -28.40 -33.33 39.09
N LEU A 12 -27.43 -32.47 39.35
CA LEU A 12 -27.42 -31.08 38.90
C LEU A 12 -27.24 -31.05 37.37
N PRO A 13 -28.12 -30.44 36.57
CA PRO A 13 -27.87 -30.26 35.15
C PRO A 13 -26.69 -29.28 34.99
N LEU A 14 -25.66 -29.72 34.29
CA LEU A 14 -24.51 -28.89 33.94
C LEU A 14 -25.00 -27.78 32.99
N ALA A 15 -25.30 -26.60 33.55
CA ALA A 15 -25.58 -25.43 32.75
C ALA A 15 -24.34 -25.12 31.91
N ILE A 16 -24.44 -25.31 30.59
CA ILE A 16 -23.42 -24.89 29.63
C ILE A 16 -23.42 -23.36 29.68
N ILE A 17 -22.57 -22.79 30.53
CA ILE A 17 -22.27 -21.37 30.51
C ILE A 17 -21.57 -21.13 29.17
N SER A 18 -22.30 -20.61 28.19
CA SER A 18 -21.74 -20.04 26.98
C SER A 18 -20.91 -18.82 27.38
N LEU A 19 -19.66 -19.07 27.76
CA LEU A 19 -18.67 -18.01 27.95
C LEU A 19 -18.53 -17.28 26.62
N PRO A 20 -18.69 -15.94 26.58
CA PRO A 20 -18.39 -15.19 25.36
C PRO A 20 -16.93 -15.45 25.02
N TYR A 21 -16.68 -15.93 23.80
CA TYR A 21 -15.33 -16.05 23.26
C TYR A 21 -14.61 -14.70 23.52
N PRO A 22 -13.37 -14.71 24.05
CA PRO A 22 -12.62 -13.47 24.19
C PRO A 22 -12.29 -12.99 22.78
N SER A 23 -13.12 -12.09 22.24
CA SER A 23 -12.76 -11.28 21.09
C SER A 23 -11.45 -10.59 21.46
N LYS A 24 -10.37 -10.97 20.77
CA LYS A 24 -9.09 -10.29 20.90
C LYS A 24 -9.27 -8.88 20.34
N ALA A 25 -9.71 -7.96 21.19
CA ALA A 25 -9.73 -6.56 20.85
C ALA A 25 -8.32 -6.13 20.40
N LEU A 26 -8.22 -5.58 19.20
CA LEU A 26 -6.96 -5.22 18.55
C LEU A 26 -6.55 -3.78 18.87
N SER A 27 -7.49 -2.92 19.26
CA SER A 27 -7.22 -1.49 19.48
C SER A 27 -8.03 -0.84 20.60
N SER A 28 -7.36 0.03 21.35
CA SER A 28 -7.95 0.94 22.34
C SER A 28 -8.34 2.28 21.67
N CYS A 29 -8.73 3.29 22.47
CA CYS A 29 -9.12 4.62 21.99
C CYS A 29 -8.17 5.19 20.91
N ASN A 30 -8.76 5.74 19.84
CA ASN A 30 -8.07 6.27 18.66
C ASN A 30 -7.20 5.27 17.86
N GLY A 31 -7.21 3.98 18.25
CA GLY A 31 -6.55 2.91 17.52
C GLY A 31 -7.30 2.52 16.25
N PRO A 32 -6.62 1.90 15.26
CA PRO A 32 -7.22 1.51 13.99
C PRO A 32 -8.24 0.38 14.15
N CYS A 33 -9.32 0.45 13.37
CA CYS A 33 -10.31 -0.62 13.28
C CYS A 33 -10.92 -0.69 11.87
N ARG A 34 -11.48 -1.85 11.53
CA ARG A 34 -12.27 -2.09 10.32
C ARG A 34 -13.68 -2.56 10.64
N THR A 35 -13.85 -3.25 11.77
CA THR A 35 -15.11 -3.80 12.28
C THR A 35 -15.23 -3.53 13.77
N GLU A 36 -16.43 -3.65 14.33
CA GLU A 36 -16.68 -3.41 15.76
C GLU A 36 -15.85 -4.31 16.68
N ASN A 37 -15.54 -5.53 16.23
CA ASN A 37 -14.76 -6.49 17.02
C ASN A 37 -13.27 -6.13 17.14
N ASP A 38 -12.79 -5.14 16.38
CA ASP A 38 -11.41 -4.70 16.44
C ASP A 38 -11.16 -3.78 17.64
N CYS A 39 -12.21 -3.26 18.26
CA CYS A 39 -12.14 -2.29 19.34
C CYS A 39 -12.26 -2.92 20.72
N ALA A 40 -11.55 -2.36 21.70
CA ALA A 40 -11.52 -2.86 23.06
C ALA A 40 -12.75 -2.47 23.88
N GLY A 41 -13.34 -3.46 24.56
CA GLY A 41 -14.42 -3.23 25.51
C GLY A 41 -15.70 -2.76 24.81
N GLN A 42 -16.18 -1.58 25.19
CA GLN A 42 -17.44 -0.97 24.70
C GLN A 42 -17.19 0.08 23.59
N LEU A 43 -15.97 0.12 23.04
CA LEU A 43 -15.63 1.06 21.97
C LEU A 43 -16.18 0.57 20.63
N ILE A 44 -16.59 1.52 19.79
CA ILE A 44 -17.09 1.26 18.45
C ILE A 44 -16.16 1.79 17.36
N CYS A 45 -16.23 1.22 16.17
CA CYS A 45 -15.40 1.59 15.04
C CYS A 45 -16.03 2.70 14.19
N ILE A 46 -15.65 3.95 14.46
CA ILE A 46 -16.14 5.13 13.71
C ILE A 46 -15.02 5.66 12.82
N ASN A 47 -15.27 5.75 11.51
CA ASN A 47 -14.30 6.26 10.52
C ASN A 47 -12.93 5.56 10.58
N GLY A 48 -12.92 4.25 10.83
CA GLY A 48 -11.70 3.44 10.93
C GLY A 48 -10.92 3.62 12.23
N ARG A 49 -11.54 4.20 13.27
CA ARG A 49 -10.95 4.37 14.61
C ARG A 49 -11.89 3.99 15.74
N CYS A 50 -11.35 3.37 16.77
CA CYS A 50 -12.08 3.03 17.99
C CYS A 50 -12.41 4.28 18.81
N ASN A 51 -13.70 4.54 19.01
CA ASN A 51 -14.24 5.70 19.72
C ASN A 51 -15.36 5.30 20.68
N ASP A 52 -15.72 6.22 21.58
CA ASP A 52 -16.89 6.07 22.46
C ASP A 52 -18.17 5.96 21.62
N ASP A 53 -19.09 5.10 22.07
CA ASP A 53 -20.42 5.01 21.50
C ASP A 53 -21.27 6.25 21.88
N PRO A 54 -21.71 7.06 20.90
CA PRO A 54 -22.44 8.30 21.16
C PRO A 54 -23.88 8.07 21.65
N GLU A 55 -24.47 6.89 21.44
CA GLU A 55 -25.84 6.59 21.88
C GLU A 55 -25.88 6.10 23.34
N PHE A 56 -24.84 5.39 23.77
CA PHE A 56 -24.77 4.82 25.13
C PHE A 56 -23.99 5.68 26.14
N GLY A 57 -23.56 6.88 25.74
CA GLY A 57 -22.98 7.87 26.65
C GLY A 57 -21.66 7.43 27.30
N THR A 58 -20.94 6.50 26.67
CA THR A 58 -19.63 6.06 27.15
C THR A 58 -18.62 7.21 27.08
N SER A 59 -17.68 7.25 28.03
CA SER A 59 -16.69 8.33 28.16
C SER A 59 -15.26 7.80 28.32
N ILE A 60 -15.01 6.61 27.78
CA ILE A 60 -13.76 5.85 27.88
C ILE A 60 -12.63 6.60 27.16
N CYS A 61 -12.91 7.28 26.05
CA CYS A 61 -11.91 8.04 25.29
C CYS A 61 -11.81 9.52 25.69
N ARG A 62 -12.57 9.99 26.70
CA ARG A 62 -12.46 11.36 27.23
C ARG A 62 -11.14 11.54 27.99
N GLY A 63 -10.10 11.97 27.27
CA GLY A 63 -8.76 12.22 27.81
C GLY A 63 -7.64 11.55 27.00
N ALA A 64 -7.98 10.68 26.05
CA ALA A 64 -7.02 10.22 25.05
C ALA A 64 -6.55 11.43 24.23
N LYS A 65 -5.25 11.73 24.23
CA LYS A 65 -4.69 12.74 23.33
C LYS A 65 -5.10 12.35 21.90
N PRO A 66 -5.62 13.29 21.10
CA PRO A 66 -5.89 13.00 19.70
C PRO A 66 -4.57 12.53 19.10
N ASN A 67 -4.54 11.27 18.67
CA ASN A 67 -3.49 10.84 17.76
C ASN A 67 -3.53 11.83 16.59
N PRO A 68 -2.36 12.24 16.05
CA PRO A 68 -2.31 13.06 14.85
C PRO A 68 -3.31 12.50 13.83
N PRO A 69 -4.03 13.35 13.08
CA PRO A 69 -5.03 12.86 12.14
C PRO A 69 -4.36 11.85 11.20
N SER A 70 -4.58 10.56 11.42
CA SER A 70 -4.63 9.53 10.39
C SER A 70 -5.62 10.06 9.38
N SER A 71 -5.07 10.73 8.40
CA SER A 71 -5.66 10.97 7.11
C SER A 71 -6.41 9.71 6.70
N GLY A 72 -7.73 9.79 6.57
CA GLY A 72 -8.50 8.73 5.98
C GLY A 72 -7.93 8.39 4.60
N GLY A 73 -7.32 7.21 4.48
CA GLY A 73 -7.13 6.44 3.25
C GLY A 73 -6.47 7.09 2.02
N GLY A 74 -5.87 8.28 2.12
CA GLY A 74 -5.30 8.99 0.97
C GLY A 74 -3.78 9.10 1.02
N CYS A 75 -3.10 8.76 -0.08
CA CYS A 75 -1.70 9.12 -0.28
C CYS A 75 -1.60 10.60 -0.71
N SER A 76 -0.84 11.39 0.04
CA SER A 76 -0.65 12.83 -0.18
C SER A 76 0.84 13.17 -0.38
N ALA A 77 1.11 14.34 -0.94
CA ALA A 77 2.49 14.83 -1.07
C ALA A 77 3.15 14.99 0.30
N SER A 78 4.41 14.57 0.41
CA SER A 78 5.24 14.73 1.62
C SER A 78 5.95 16.08 1.68
N GLY A 79 6.09 16.75 0.53
CA GLY A 79 6.78 18.03 0.42
C GLY A 79 6.91 18.47 -1.04
N THR A 80 7.85 19.38 -1.30
CA THR A 80 8.20 19.84 -2.65
C THR A 80 9.71 19.94 -2.83
N LEU A 81 10.19 19.75 -4.06
CA LEU A 81 11.54 20.06 -4.51
C LEU A 81 11.48 21.14 -5.59
N ARG A 82 12.47 22.03 -5.62
CA ARG A 82 12.55 23.11 -6.60
C ARG A 82 13.62 22.84 -7.63
N CYS A 83 13.22 22.48 -8.85
CA CYS A 83 14.13 22.34 -9.99
C CYS A 83 14.03 23.60 -10.87
N GLN A 84 15.15 24.25 -11.18
CA GLN A 84 15.21 25.35 -12.16
C GLN A 84 14.11 26.43 -11.96
N GLY A 85 13.79 26.75 -10.71
CA GLY A 85 12.77 27.74 -10.34
C GLY A 85 11.34 27.21 -10.23
N LYS A 86 11.03 25.98 -10.66
CA LYS A 86 9.70 25.34 -10.58
C LYS A 86 9.63 24.33 -9.43
N GLU A 87 8.49 24.29 -8.74
CA GLU A 87 8.22 23.33 -7.67
C GLU A 87 7.60 22.04 -8.18
N TYR A 88 8.05 20.92 -7.63
CA TYR A 88 7.60 19.57 -7.91
C TYR A 88 7.23 18.87 -6.60
N PRO A 89 6.06 18.23 -6.50
CA PRO A 89 5.69 17.52 -5.28
C PRO A 89 6.55 16.27 -5.08
N THR A 90 6.87 15.96 -3.83
CA THR A 90 7.50 14.70 -3.44
C THR A 90 6.50 13.81 -2.73
N TYR A 91 6.75 12.50 -2.75
CA TYR A 91 5.90 11.50 -2.15
C TYR A 91 6.72 10.37 -1.52
N THR A 92 6.28 9.93 -0.35
CA THR A 92 6.76 8.68 0.29
C THR A 92 5.79 7.52 0.12
N CYS A 93 4.62 7.78 -0.46
CA CYS A 93 3.53 6.84 -0.67
C CYS A 93 3.10 6.80 -2.14
N SER A 94 2.28 5.81 -2.48
CA SER A 94 1.61 5.69 -3.79
C SER A 94 0.14 5.32 -3.56
N PRO A 95 -0.75 5.46 -4.56
CA PRO A 95 -2.12 4.99 -4.47
C PRO A 95 -2.21 3.50 -4.09
N PRO A 96 -3.33 3.04 -3.49
CA PRO A 96 -3.48 1.64 -3.09
C PRO A 96 -3.30 0.67 -4.28
N VAL A 97 -2.53 -0.40 -4.06
CA VAL A 97 -2.39 -1.48 -5.04
C VAL A 97 -3.63 -2.37 -4.97
N THR A 98 -4.23 -2.65 -6.13
CA THR A 98 -5.42 -3.49 -6.30
C THR A 98 -5.17 -4.57 -7.37
N SER A 99 -6.18 -5.36 -7.72
CA SER A 99 -6.13 -6.27 -8.86
C SER A 99 -6.09 -5.56 -10.23
N SER A 100 -6.30 -4.25 -10.27
CA SER A 100 -6.23 -3.40 -11.47
C SER A 100 -5.84 -1.97 -11.07
N THR A 101 -4.61 -1.82 -10.60
CA THR A 101 -4.07 -0.56 -10.08
C THR A 101 -3.88 0.43 -11.21
N ARG A 102 -4.53 1.59 -11.18
CA ARG A 102 -4.35 2.63 -12.19
C ARG A 102 -2.97 3.28 -12.05
N ALA A 103 -2.28 3.45 -13.16
CA ALA A 103 -0.97 4.09 -13.23
C ALA A 103 -0.80 4.87 -14.52
N ASN A 104 0.26 5.66 -14.58
CA ASN A 104 0.81 6.15 -15.82
C ASN A 104 2.06 5.35 -16.18
N LEU A 105 2.14 4.88 -17.41
CA LEU A 105 3.34 4.29 -17.98
C LEU A 105 4.18 5.41 -18.60
N THR A 106 5.45 5.48 -18.22
CA THR A 106 6.49 6.31 -18.85
C THR A 106 7.54 5.41 -19.49
N LEU A 107 8.44 6.01 -20.28
CA LEU A 107 9.53 5.30 -20.97
C LEU A 107 10.85 5.60 -20.26
N ASN A 108 11.61 4.54 -19.94
CA ASN A 108 12.94 4.65 -19.35
C ASN A 108 13.95 3.72 -20.04
N ASP A 109 15.19 4.19 -20.14
CA ASP A 109 16.33 3.40 -20.61
C ASP A 109 17.15 2.88 -19.42
N PHE A 110 17.05 1.57 -19.17
CA PHE A 110 17.74 0.86 -18.09
C PHE A 110 19.15 0.37 -18.49
N SER A 111 19.59 0.66 -19.71
CA SER A 111 20.91 0.24 -20.19
C SER A 111 22.01 1.16 -19.69
N GLN A 112 23.26 0.67 -19.75
CA GLN A 112 24.41 1.46 -19.34
C GLN A 112 24.55 2.73 -20.21
N GLY A 113 24.62 3.89 -19.56
CA GLY A 113 24.68 5.18 -20.24
C GLY A 113 23.32 5.68 -20.77
N GLY A 114 22.23 4.99 -20.43
CA GLY A 114 20.86 5.46 -20.61
C GLY A 114 20.43 6.50 -19.54
N ASP A 115 19.15 6.87 -19.60
CA ASP A 115 18.57 7.94 -18.78
C ASP A 115 18.54 7.62 -17.28
N GLY A 116 18.53 6.33 -16.90
CA GLY A 116 18.52 5.88 -15.51
C GLY A 116 19.80 6.22 -14.73
N GLY A 117 20.91 6.54 -15.42
CA GLY A 117 22.18 6.98 -14.84
C GLY A 117 22.94 5.90 -14.07
N ALA A 118 22.31 5.30 -13.06
CA ALA A 118 22.82 4.26 -12.18
C ALA A 118 22.27 2.87 -12.53
N PRO A 119 22.93 1.78 -12.10
CA PRO A 119 22.36 0.44 -12.12
C PRO A 119 21.06 0.36 -11.29
N SER A 120 20.16 -0.54 -11.65
CA SER A 120 18.85 -0.66 -11.03
C SER A 120 18.89 -1.19 -9.59
N GLU A 121 18.08 -0.59 -8.72
CA GLU A 121 18.13 -0.74 -7.27
C GLU A 121 17.86 -2.17 -6.76
N CYS A 122 17.20 -3.04 -7.54
CA CYS A 122 16.88 -4.40 -7.11
C CYS A 122 18.06 -5.37 -7.19
N ASP A 123 18.96 -5.21 -8.17
CA ASP A 123 20.01 -6.19 -8.47
C ASP A 123 21.37 -5.60 -8.85
N ASP A 124 21.53 -4.27 -8.69
CA ASP A 124 22.74 -3.51 -8.93
C ASP A 124 23.28 -3.67 -10.36
N LYS A 125 22.38 -3.78 -11.36
CA LYS A 125 22.72 -4.01 -12.76
C LYS A 125 22.01 -3.07 -13.71
N PHE A 126 22.63 -2.86 -14.86
CA PHE A 126 21.94 -2.35 -16.04
C PHE A 126 21.17 -3.51 -16.71
N HIS A 127 20.08 -3.17 -17.39
CA HIS A 127 19.27 -4.13 -18.15
C HIS A 127 19.36 -3.86 -19.64
N GLU A 128 19.41 -4.92 -20.42
CA GLU A 128 19.44 -4.81 -21.87
C GLU A 128 18.12 -4.23 -22.39
N LYS A 129 18.18 -3.46 -23.49
CA LYS A 129 16.97 -2.86 -24.10
C LYS A 129 15.91 -3.87 -24.51
N THR A 130 16.30 -5.14 -24.66
CA THR A 130 15.42 -6.25 -24.98
C THR A 130 14.69 -6.86 -23.77
N GLU A 131 15.07 -6.50 -22.54
CA GLU A 131 14.46 -7.03 -21.33
C GLU A 131 13.17 -6.27 -20.98
N ARG A 132 12.10 -7.01 -20.68
CA ARG A 132 10.84 -6.41 -20.20
C ARG A 132 10.95 -6.11 -18.71
N VAL A 133 11.52 -4.96 -18.42
CA VAL A 133 11.72 -4.47 -17.05
C VAL A 133 11.00 -3.15 -16.80
N VAL A 134 10.72 -2.88 -15.52
CA VAL A 134 10.09 -1.65 -15.05
C VAL A 134 10.69 -1.15 -13.73
N ALA A 135 10.62 0.16 -13.54
CA ALA A 135 10.68 0.81 -12.24
C ALA A 135 9.27 1.09 -11.70
N LEU A 136 9.11 1.13 -10.38
CA LEU A 136 7.85 1.53 -9.75
C LEU A 136 8.08 2.78 -8.90
N SER A 137 7.10 3.70 -8.86
CA SER A 137 7.11 4.81 -7.90
C SER A 137 7.41 4.32 -6.48
N THR A 138 8.18 5.09 -5.73
CA THR A 138 8.63 4.78 -4.36
C THR A 138 7.61 4.04 -3.46
N GLY A 139 6.36 4.50 -3.40
CA GLY A 139 5.34 3.85 -2.57
C GLY A 139 4.92 2.46 -3.07
N TRP A 140 4.94 2.23 -4.39
CA TRP A 140 4.76 0.92 -5.01
C TRP A 140 6.04 0.09 -5.04
N PHE A 141 7.21 0.70 -5.08
CA PHE A 141 8.47 -0.03 -4.90
C PHE A 141 8.55 -0.65 -3.50
N ALA A 142 8.03 0.08 -2.50
CA ALA A 142 7.82 -0.38 -1.14
C ALA A 142 9.08 -1.05 -0.55
N GLY A 143 10.21 -0.34 -0.64
CA GLY A 143 11.50 -0.77 -0.09
C GLY A 143 11.95 -2.12 -0.63
N LYS A 144 12.00 -2.28 -1.96
CA LYS A 144 12.39 -3.52 -2.66
C LYS A 144 11.44 -4.71 -2.50
N SER A 145 10.30 -4.58 -1.83
CA SER A 145 9.39 -5.72 -1.59
C SER A 145 8.81 -6.35 -2.85
N ARG A 146 8.85 -5.64 -3.99
CA ARG A 146 8.44 -6.13 -5.32
C ARG A 146 9.60 -6.48 -6.24
N CYS A 147 10.84 -6.31 -5.82
CA CYS A 147 12.02 -6.62 -6.63
C CYS A 147 11.99 -8.05 -7.19
N GLY A 148 12.31 -8.17 -8.47
CA GLY A 148 12.34 -9.44 -9.20
C GLY A 148 10.96 -10.06 -9.46
N LYS A 149 9.87 -9.48 -8.95
CA LYS A 149 8.52 -9.98 -9.18
C LYS A 149 7.98 -9.47 -10.52
N MET A 150 7.11 -10.28 -11.11
CA MET A 150 6.43 -9.93 -12.34
C MET A 150 5.16 -9.13 -12.03
N ILE A 151 4.93 -8.08 -12.80
CA ILE A 151 3.64 -7.39 -12.88
C ILE A 151 3.04 -7.57 -14.25
N ARG A 152 1.71 -7.61 -14.31
CA ARG A 152 0.95 -7.53 -15.55
C ARG A 152 0.55 -6.07 -15.75
N ILE A 153 0.91 -5.51 -16.90
CA ILE A 153 0.53 -4.16 -17.31
C ILE A 153 -0.49 -4.30 -18.43
N THR A 154 -1.59 -3.56 -18.36
CA THR A 154 -2.67 -3.56 -19.34
C THR A 154 -2.90 -2.15 -19.85
N ALA A 155 -2.81 -1.97 -21.17
CA ALA A 155 -3.04 -0.70 -21.83
C ALA A 155 -4.52 -0.53 -22.22
N GLY A 156 -4.93 0.73 -22.51
CA GLY A 156 -6.30 1.05 -22.92
C GLY A 156 -6.76 0.39 -24.22
N ASN A 157 -5.83 -0.09 -25.04
CA ASN A 157 -6.11 -0.87 -26.27
C ASN A 157 -6.38 -2.36 -25.99
N GLY A 158 -6.40 -2.79 -24.72
CA GLY A 158 -6.64 -4.18 -24.30
C GLY A 158 -5.42 -5.10 -24.33
N LYS A 159 -4.28 -4.65 -24.88
CA LYS A 159 -3.04 -5.43 -24.85
C LYS A 159 -2.46 -5.48 -23.44
N SER A 160 -1.80 -6.58 -23.12
CA SER A 160 -1.14 -6.78 -21.83
C SER A 160 0.26 -7.36 -21.99
N VAL A 161 1.15 -7.02 -21.06
CA VAL A 161 2.52 -7.55 -21.02
C VAL A 161 2.91 -7.89 -19.58
N LEU A 162 3.75 -8.91 -19.42
CA LEU A 162 4.44 -9.17 -18.16
C LEU A 162 5.81 -8.49 -18.16
N ALA A 163 6.13 -7.78 -17.08
CA ALA A 163 7.41 -7.13 -16.88
C ALA A 163 7.93 -7.35 -15.46
N LYS A 164 9.25 -7.47 -15.33
CA LYS A 164 9.94 -7.66 -14.05
C LYS A 164 10.20 -6.30 -13.40
N VAL A 165 9.87 -6.16 -12.12
CA VAL A 165 10.25 -4.97 -11.34
C VAL A 165 11.73 -5.06 -11.01
N VAL A 166 12.51 -4.08 -11.45
CA VAL A 166 13.96 -4.02 -11.24
C VAL A 166 14.42 -2.75 -10.54
N ASP A 167 13.57 -1.71 -10.48
CA ASP A 167 14.04 -0.42 -10.00
C ASP A 167 12.98 0.41 -9.26
N GLU A 168 13.46 1.46 -8.61
CA GLU A 168 12.65 2.51 -8.01
C GLU A 168 12.59 3.74 -8.94
N CYS A 169 11.37 4.22 -9.22
CA CYS A 169 11.19 5.57 -9.74
C CYS A 169 11.06 6.51 -8.54
N ASP A 170 12.17 7.16 -8.15
CA ASP A 170 12.29 7.89 -6.89
C ASP A 170 11.39 9.15 -6.88
N SER A 171 10.33 9.11 -6.06
CA SER A 171 9.41 10.22 -5.86
C SER A 171 9.77 11.10 -4.66
N ARG A 172 10.86 10.82 -3.96
CA ARG A 172 11.36 11.58 -2.80
C ARG A 172 12.47 12.55 -3.20
N ASN A 173 13.37 12.10 -4.07
CA ASN A 173 14.58 12.83 -4.45
C ASN A 173 14.55 13.24 -5.92
N GLY A 174 15.46 14.14 -6.30
CA GLY A 174 15.53 14.78 -7.61
C GLY A 174 16.06 16.20 -7.51
N CYS A 175 16.13 16.89 -8.65
CA CYS A 175 16.66 18.25 -8.77
C CYS A 175 18.14 18.40 -8.34
N ASP A 176 18.90 17.32 -8.27
CA ASP A 176 20.30 17.33 -7.83
C ASP A 176 21.22 16.69 -8.89
N LYS A 177 22.52 16.67 -8.60
CA LYS A 177 23.52 16.14 -9.53
C LYS A 177 23.38 14.63 -9.74
N GLU A 178 22.96 13.90 -8.72
CA GLU A 178 22.78 12.44 -8.77
C GLU A 178 21.66 12.07 -9.75
N HIS A 179 20.58 12.85 -9.77
CA HIS A 179 19.45 12.68 -10.67
C HIS A 179 19.59 13.51 -11.96
N ALA A 180 20.79 13.97 -12.32
CA ALA A 180 21.06 14.82 -13.49
C ALA A 180 20.15 16.08 -13.60
N GLY A 181 19.69 16.59 -12.46
CA GLY A 181 18.77 17.73 -12.37
C GLY A 181 17.31 17.41 -12.74
N GLN A 182 16.97 16.14 -12.99
CA GLN A 182 15.61 15.71 -13.28
C GLN A 182 14.71 15.86 -12.05
N PRO A 183 13.42 16.20 -12.21
CA PRO A 183 12.49 16.32 -11.09
C PRO A 183 12.19 14.96 -10.45
N PRO A 184 11.69 14.96 -9.19
CA PRO A 184 11.23 13.73 -8.57
C PRO A 184 10.13 13.05 -9.39
N CYS A 185 10.12 11.73 -9.36
CA CYS A 185 9.10 10.91 -9.97
C CYS A 185 7.72 11.20 -9.37
N LYS A 186 6.65 10.99 -10.15
CA LYS A 186 5.28 11.02 -9.60
C LYS A 186 5.03 9.74 -8.81
N ASN A 187 4.00 9.75 -7.95
CA ASN A 187 3.70 8.62 -7.07
C ASN A 187 2.87 7.50 -7.70
N ASN A 188 2.55 7.58 -8.98
CA ASN A 188 1.68 6.64 -9.68
C ASN A 188 2.25 6.21 -11.05
N ILE A 189 3.56 6.05 -11.12
CA ILE A 189 4.34 5.69 -12.31
C ILE A 189 4.71 4.21 -12.30
N VAL A 190 4.51 3.58 -13.45
CA VAL A 190 5.25 2.41 -13.89
C VAL A 190 6.20 2.90 -14.96
N ASP A 191 7.50 2.82 -14.74
CA ASP A 191 8.47 3.35 -15.70
C ASP A 191 9.04 2.19 -16.51
N GLY A 192 8.65 2.10 -17.79
CA GLY A 192 8.84 0.90 -18.58
C GLY A 192 9.94 1.01 -19.63
N SER A 193 10.64 -0.11 -19.83
CA SER A 193 11.58 -0.28 -20.94
C SER A 193 10.92 -0.18 -22.33
N ASP A 194 11.72 0.07 -23.36
CA ASP A 194 11.29 0.10 -24.77
C ASP A 194 10.41 -1.09 -25.16
N VAL A 195 10.83 -2.31 -24.82
CA VAL A 195 10.11 -3.54 -25.17
C VAL A 195 8.79 -3.72 -24.41
N VAL A 196 8.59 -3.05 -23.28
CA VAL A 196 7.29 -3.02 -22.59
C VAL A 196 6.29 -2.20 -23.43
N TRP A 197 6.71 -1.04 -23.93
CA TRP A 197 5.90 -0.20 -24.81
C TRP A 197 5.56 -0.89 -26.13
N GLU A 198 6.55 -1.55 -26.75
CA GLU A 198 6.37 -2.27 -28.01
C GLU A 198 5.42 -3.46 -27.86
N ALA A 199 5.54 -4.23 -26.78
CA ALA A 199 4.64 -5.36 -26.50
C ALA A 199 3.19 -4.89 -26.27
N LEU A 200 3.01 -3.71 -25.67
CA LEU A 200 1.70 -3.08 -25.51
C LEU A 200 1.19 -2.41 -26.80
N GLY A 201 2.02 -2.32 -27.85
CA GLY A 201 1.70 -1.67 -29.10
C GLY A 201 1.38 -0.18 -28.93
N LEU A 202 2.15 0.50 -28.08
CA LEU A 202 1.98 1.92 -27.78
C LEU A 202 2.99 2.77 -28.55
N ASN A 203 2.59 4.00 -28.92
CA ASN A 203 3.51 4.97 -29.49
C ASN A 203 4.34 5.62 -28.38
N LYS A 204 5.66 5.41 -28.42
CA LYS A 204 6.63 5.96 -27.46
C LYS A 204 6.70 7.50 -27.47
N ASP A 205 6.37 8.13 -28.60
CA ASP A 205 6.36 9.61 -28.74
C ASP A 205 5.31 10.30 -27.86
N LEU A 206 4.32 9.55 -27.34
CA LEU A 206 3.36 10.09 -26.37
C LEU A 206 4.01 10.44 -25.03
N GLY A 207 5.14 9.81 -24.70
CA GLY A 207 5.90 9.98 -23.46
C GLY A 207 5.22 9.43 -22.21
N ILE A 208 3.90 9.56 -22.09
CA ILE A 208 3.11 9.09 -20.95
C ILE A 208 1.73 8.59 -21.39
N VAL A 209 1.32 7.44 -20.88
CA VAL A 209 0.02 6.84 -21.19
C VAL A 209 -0.62 6.21 -19.95
N GLY A 210 -1.95 6.29 -19.85
CA GLY A 210 -2.69 5.65 -18.77
C GLY A 210 -2.73 4.12 -18.95
N VAL A 211 -2.42 3.39 -17.88
CA VAL A 211 -2.46 1.91 -17.84
C VAL A 211 -3.09 1.42 -16.53
N THR A 212 -3.35 0.12 -16.46
CA THR A 212 -3.53 -0.56 -15.18
C THR A 212 -2.46 -1.62 -14.98
N TRP A 213 -2.17 -1.96 -13.73
CA TRP A 213 -1.26 -3.05 -13.40
C TRP A 213 -1.67 -3.85 -12.16
N SER A 214 -1.20 -5.08 -12.08
CA SER A 214 -1.32 -5.95 -10.92
C SER A 214 -0.11 -6.88 -10.80
N MET A 215 0.08 -7.47 -9.61
CA MET A 215 1.04 -8.57 -9.47
C MET A 215 0.60 -9.75 -10.35
N ALA A 216 1.53 -10.38 -11.06
CA ALA A 216 1.28 -11.51 -11.95
C ALA A 216 1.41 -12.87 -11.26
#